data_AF-A0A4Q9FH92-F1
#
_entry.id   AF-A0A4Q9FH92-F1
#
_cell.length_a   1.000
_cell.length_b   1.000
_cell.length_c   1.000
_cell.angle_alpha   90.00
_cell.angle_beta   90.00
_cell.angle_gamma   90.00
#
_symmetry.space_group_name_H-M   'P 1'
#
loop_
_entity.id
_entity.type
_entity.pdbx_description
1 polymer ?
#
loop_
_entity_poly.entity_id
_entity_poly.type
_entity_poly.pdbx_seq_one_letter_code
_entity_poly.pdbx_strand_id
1 'polypeptide(L)'
;MKLIKFYIVFIVFTFVSFSVFAQKELKGYKIENDTVVFRFDVRDYSKFTHEHTAQRLEFSDFDIESVAVSGEFNLWSREDWKMQRISDYIYELRKSVSDFNDAFSWEFKYVINNAYWAEPSRKDANIAKAKKNGKKIRGIYNLKMYTAYPSEMGNAYFKLKGFKDAKKVILAGSFNKWNEDLFQMNKTDFGWELTLQMKPDIYQYRFIVDGKWMEDPHNPNKTPNEFHEYNSVIDIQEYTTFALVGYPEAKKVILAGSFNNWSEDDFKMKKTTDGWVYTIPLSGGKHHYKFIVDGKWMTDPDNPVREYDGEGHINSVYMVK
;
A
#
# COMPACT_ATOMS: atom_id res chain seq x y z
N MET A 1 24.44 58.06 -39.76
CA MET A 1 23.53 57.81 -38.61
C MET A 1 22.73 56.54 -38.91
N LYS A 2 23.16 55.37 -38.40
CA LYS A 2 22.51 54.07 -38.67
C LYS A 2 21.41 53.83 -37.65
N LEU A 3 20.16 53.68 -38.11
CA LEU A 3 19.03 53.28 -37.27
C LEU A 3 19.10 51.78 -36.96
N ILE A 4 19.10 51.42 -35.68
CA ILE A 4 18.96 50.05 -35.19
C ILE A 4 17.46 49.80 -34.96
N LYS A 5 16.88 48.82 -35.64
CA LYS A 5 15.51 48.35 -35.38
C LYS A 5 15.53 47.29 -34.29
N PHE A 6 14.88 47.58 -33.16
CA PHE A 6 14.58 46.58 -32.12
C PHE A 6 13.31 45.82 -32.50
N TYR A 7 13.42 44.50 -32.65
CA TYR A 7 12.27 43.61 -32.71
C TYR A 7 12.03 43.05 -31.31
N ILE A 8 10.88 43.41 -30.71
CA ILE A 8 10.42 42.82 -29.45
C ILE A 8 9.64 41.56 -29.80
N VAL A 9 10.22 40.40 -29.51
CA VAL A 9 9.53 39.10 -29.62
C VAL A 9 8.76 38.88 -28.31
N PHE A 10 7.43 38.91 -28.39
CA PHE A 10 6.56 38.50 -27.28
C PHE A 10 6.49 36.97 -27.27
N ILE A 11 7.22 36.34 -26.34
CA ILE A 11 7.07 34.91 -26.06
C ILE A 11 5.92 34.76 -25.07
N VAL A 12 4.76 34.35 -25.56
CA VAL A 12 3.62 33.97 -24.71
C VAL A 12 3.87 32.56 -24.19
N PHE A 13 4.32 32.46 -22.93
CA PHE A 13 4.30 31.18 -22.21
C PHE A 13 2.85 30.86 -21.82
N THR A 14 2.17 30.08 -22.64
CA THR A 14 0.94 29.39 -22.23
C THR A 14 1.33 28.30 -21.23
N PHE A 15 1.16 28.58 -19.93
CA PHE A 15 1.12 27.55 -18.90
C PHE A 15 -0.11 26.67 -19.16
N VAL A 16 0.10 25.52 -19.79
CA VAL A 16 -0.90 24.45 -19.81
C VAL A 16 -0.85 23.81 -18.42
N SER A 17 -1.68 24.30 -17.51
CA SER A 17 -1.97 23.60 -16.27
C SER A 17 -2.68 22.30 -16.62
N PHE A 18 -1.95 21.18 -16.58
CA PHE A 18 -2.57 19.87 -16.55
C PHE A 18 -3.43 19.82 -15.28
N SER A 19 -4.75 19.87 -15.47
CA SER A 19 -5.69 19.54 -14.41
C SER A 19 -5.48 18.07 -14.08
N VAL A 20 -4.64 17.78 -13.09
CA VAL A 20 -4.68 16.51 -12.39
C VAL A 20 -6.11 16.43 -11.85
N PHE A 21 -6.92 15.51 -12.40
CA PHE A 21 -8.23 15.23 -11.84
C PHE A 21 -7.99 14.85 -10.38
N ALA A 22 -8.41 15.73 -9.47
CA ALA A 22 -8.13 15.60 -8.05
C ALA A 22 -8.83 14.34 -7.56
N GLN A 23 -8.08 13.25 -7.42
CA GLN A 23 -8.52 12.16 -6.59
C GLN A 23 -8.87 12.73 -5.22
N LYS A 24 -10.00 12.29 -4.67
CA LYS A 24 -10.47 12.79 -3.39
C LYS A 24 -9.37 12.52 -2.35
N GLU A 25 -8.85 13.59 -1.76
CA GLU A 25 -7.74 13.49 -0.82
C GLU A 25 -8.14 12.61 0.37
N LEU A 26 -7.28 11.63 0.64
CA LEU A 26 -7.42 10.74 1.78
C LEU A 26 -7.03 11.48 3.04
N LYS A 27 -7.91 11.43 4.05
CA LYS A 27 -7.70 12.19 5.27
C LYS A 27 -6.90 11.39 6.29
N GLY A 28 -6.07 12.11 7.03
CA GLY A 28 -5.40 11.60 8.22
C GLY A 28 -4.15 10.79 7.92
N TYR A 29 -3.80 10.48 6.69
CA TYR A 29 -2.51 9.87 6.40
C TYR A 29 -2.12 10.11 4.95
N LYS A 30 -0.83 9.95 4.69
CA LYS A 30 -0.27 9.78 3.35
C LYS A 30 0.76 8.66 3.38
N ILE A 31 1.14 8.19 2.21
CA ILE A 31 2.25 7.25 2.06
C ILE A 31 3.36 7.97 1.29
N GLU A 32 4.56 7.95 1.85
CA GLU A 32 5.79 8.46 1.25
C GLU A 32 6.75 7.28 1.09
N ASN A 33 6.89 6.77 -0.13
CA ASN A 33 7.66 5.55 -0.42
C ASN A 33 7.12 4.37 0.43
N ASP A 34 7.96 3.82 1.31
CA ASP A 34 7.63 2.74 2.24
C ASP A 34 7.26 3.24 3.65
N THR A 35 6.90 4.52 3.79
CA THR A 35 6.52 5.12 5.07
C THR A 35 5.07 5.59 5.06
N VAL A 36 4.27 5.07 5.99
CA VAL A 36 2.99 5.67 6.35
C VAL A 36 3.25 6.87 7.24
N VAL A 37 2.82 8.04 6.78
CA VAL A 37 2.84 9.27 7.56
C VAL A 37 1.43 9.57 8.03
N PHE A 38 1.11 9.20 9.27
CA PHE A 38 -0.09 9.70 9.92
C PHE A 38 0.09 11.19 10.15
N ARG A 39 -0.85 11.99 9.64
CA ARG A 39 -0.83 13.42 9.78
C ARG A 39 -2.17 13.89 10.32
N PHE A 40 -2.12 14.47 11.50
CA PHE A 40 -3.27 15.09 12.14
C PHE A 40 -3.12 16.61 12.01
N ASP A 41 -3.97 17.21 11.17
CA ASP A 41 -4.15 18.66 11.12
C ASP A 41 -5.41 18.99 11.91
N VAL A 42 -5.25 19.71 13.00
CA VAL A 42 -6.33 20.05 13.93
C VAL A 42 -7.50 20.73 13.21
N ARG A 43 -7.19 21.55 12.20
CA ARG A 43 -8.18 22.34 11.46
C ARG A 43 -9.10 21.49 10.60
N ASP A 44 -8.72 20.25 10.32
CA ASP A 44 -9.57 19.34 9.57
C ASP A 44 -10.72 18.77 10.41
N TYR A 45 -10.71 18.96 11.73
CA TYR A 45 -11.67 18.38 12.66
C TYR A 45 -12.42 19.48 13.41
N SER A 46 -13.76 19.46 13.32
CA SER A 46 -14.61 20.40 14.06
C SER A 46 -15.10 19.84 15.39
N LYS A 47 -15.07 18.52 15.58
CA LYS A 47 -15.71 17.88 16.74
C LYS A 47 -14.79 16.90 17.42
N PHE A 48 -14.75 17.02 18.74
CA PHE A 48 -14.00 16.13 19.62
C PHE A 48 -14.96 15.50 20.61
N THR A 49 -15.00 14.18 20.67
CA THR A 49 -15.90 13.46 21.58
C THR A 49 -15.11 12.92 22.75
N HIS A 50 -15.47 13.31 23.97
CA HIS A 50 -14.93 12.70 25.18
C HIS A 50 -15.44 11.26 25.30
N GLU A 51 -14.54 10.31 25.52
CA GLU A 51 -14.84 8.87 25.49
C GLU A 51 -15.98 8.48 26.45
N HIS A 52 -15.86 8.87 27.72
CA HIS A 52 -16.71 8.31 28.78
C HIS A 52 -18.05 9.03 28.91
N THR A 53 -18.05 10.32 28.64
CA THR A 53 -19.23 11.19 28.79
C THR A 53 -19.98 11.37 27.48
N ALA A 54 -19.36 11.01 26.34
CA ALA A 54 -19.83 11.32 25.00
C ALA A 54 -20.06 12.83 24.74
N GLN A 55 -19.52 13.69 25.62
CA GLN A 55 -19.57 15.14 25.45
C GLN A 55 -18.80 15.53 24.19
N ARG A 56 -19.40 16.42 23.39
CA ARG A 56 -18.77 16.95 22.18
C ARG A 56 -18.29 18.37 22.45
N LEU A 57 -17.04 18.62 22.11
CA LEU A 57 -16.37 19.92 22.21
C LEU A 57 -15.92 20.39 20.83
N GLU A 58 -15.85 21.70 20.66
CA GLU A 58 -15.19 22.33 19.53
C GLU A 58 -13.70 22.55 19.87
N PHE A 59 -12.85 22.73 18.85
CA PHE A 59 -11.41 22.90 19.08
C PHE A 59 -11.06 24.09 20.00
N SER A 60 -11.85 25.17 19.96
CA SER A 60 -11.65 26.35 20.81
C SER A 60 -11.75 26.07 22.31
N ASP A 61 -12.25 24.90 22.69
CA ASP A 61 -12.68 24.61 24.05
C ASP A 61 -11.63 23.83 24.86
N PHE A 62 -10.47 23.48 24.28
CA PHE A 62 -9.41 22.75 25.00
C PHE A 62 -7.99 22.92 24.40
N ASP A 63 -6.99 22.87 25.28
CA ASP A 63 -5.58 22.85 24.89
C ASP A 63 -5.14 21.44 24.45
N ILE A 64 -4.31 21.34 23.41
CA ILE A 64 -3.75 20.06 22.95
C ILE A 64 -2.39 19.83 23.60
N GLU A 65 -2.34 18.91 24.55
CA GLU A 65 -1.12 18.47 25.23
C GLU A 65 -0.49 17.27 24.52
N SER A 66 -1.33 16.33 24.06
CA SER A 66 -0.89 15.13 23.37
C SER A 66 -1.84 14.75 22.24
N VAL A 67 -1.28 14.18 21.18
CA VAL A 67 -2.03 13.51 20.12
C VAL A 67 -1.45 12.11 19.94
N ALA A 68 -2.30 11.10 19.82
CA ALA A 68 -1.92 9.74 19.50
C ALA A 68 -2.74 9.18 18.34
N VAL A 69 -2.12 8.30 17.55
CA VAL A 69 -2.82 7.49 16.54
C VAL A 69 -3.37 6.25 17.23
N SER A 70 -4.67 6.00 17.10
CA SER A 70 -5.34 4.85 17.67
C SER A 70 -6.09 4.11 16.57
N GLY A 71 -5.80 2.83 16.37
CA GLY A 71 -6.46 2.04 15.34
C GLY A 71 -6.35 0.54 15.57
N GLU A 72 -6.90 -0.23 14.63
CA GLU A 72 -6.87 -1.69 14.67
C GLU A 72 -5.43 -2.25 14.83
N PHE A 73 -4.43 -1.62 14.20
CA PHE A 73 -3.02 -2.03 14.24
C PHE A 73 -2.32 -1.85 15.59
N ASN A 74 -2.92 -1.11 16.53
CA ASN A 74 -2.41 -0.95 17.90
C ASN A 74 -3.50 -1.19 18.94
N LEU A 75 -4.48 -2.04 18.60
CA LEU A 75 -5.57 -2.43 19.49
C LEU A 75 -6.35 -1.24 20.07
N TRP A 76 -6.50 -0.18 19.29
CA TRP A 76 -7.13 1.08 19.70
C TRP A 76 -6.47 1.72 20.94
N SER A 77 -5.15 1.58 21.05
CA SER A 77 -4.35 2.20 22.11
C SER A 77 -4.39 3.72 22.05
N ARG A 78 -4.46 4.34 23.23
CA ARG A 78 -4.55 5.79 23.40
C ARG A 78 -3.23 6.46 23.73
N GLU A 79 -2.24 5.67 24.12
CA GLU A 79 -1.01 6.18 24.72
C GLU A 79 0.26 5.73 23.99
N ASP A 80 0.22 4.67 23.19
CA ASP A 80 1.43 4.09 22.60
C ASP A 80 1.96 4.90 21.43
N TRP A 81 1.09 5.21 20.46
CA TRP A 81 1.48 5.83 19.20
C TRP A 81 1.34 7.35 19.27
N LYS A 82 2.04 7.97 20.22
CA LYS A 82 2.09 9.44 20.37
C LYS A 82 2.73 10.07 19.15
N MET A 83 2.16 11.17 18.71
CA MET A 83 2.57 11.93 17.54
C MET A 83 3.49 13.08 17.96
N GLN A 84 4.41 13.43 17.07
CA GLN A 84 5.27 14.59 17.24
C GLN A 84 4.55 15.85 16.73
N ARG A 85 4.56 16.92 17.52
CA ARG A 85 4.11 18.24 17.07
C ARG A 85 5.11 18.83 16.07
N ILE A 86 4.65 19.10 14.85
CA ILE A 86 5.45 19.67 13.76
C ILE A 86 5.21 21.18 13.64
N SER A 87 4.00 21.65 13.96
CA SER A 87 3.65 23.07 14.03
C SER A 87 2.50 23.30 15.00
N ASP A 88 1.92 24.51 15.02
CA ASP A 88 0.82 24.83 15.92
C ASP A 88 -0.41 23.93 15.74
N TYR A 89 -0.66 23.46 14.53
CA TYR A 89 -1.85 22.69 14.17
C TYR A 89 -1.55 21.29 13.64
N ILE A 90 -0.29 20.94 13.42
CA ILE A 90 0.09 19.71 12.71
C ILE A 90 0.88 18.79 13.62
N TYR A 91 0.43 17.55 13.69
CA TYR A 91 1.09 16.44 14.37
C TYR A 91 1.36 15.32 13.37
N GLU A 92 2.54 14.70 13.45
CA GLU A 92 2.92 13.59 12.58
C GLU A 92 3.44 12.38 13.36
N LEU A 93 3.15 11.20 12.84
CA LEU A 93 3.78 9.95 13.23
C LEU A 93 4.14 9.16 11.97
N ARG A 94 5.39 8.71 11.89
CA ARG A 94 5.91 7.92 10.77
C ARG A 94 6.04 6.47 11.18
N LYS A 95 5.55 5.56 10.33
CA LYS A 95 5.60 4.10 10.51
C LYS A 95 5.98 3.44 9.20
N SER A 96 6.66 2.30 9.29
CA SER A 96 6.96 1.54 8.08
C SER A 96 5.68 0.97 7.52
N VAL A 97 5.52 1.00 6.19
CA VAL A 97 4.42 0.31 5.50
C VAL A 97 4.44 -1.20 5.83
N SER A 98 5.61 -1.77 6.14
CA SER A 98 5.76 -3.16 6.57
C SER A 98 5.30 -3.45 8.02
N ASP A 99 5.01 -2.42 8.83
CA ASP A 99 4.39 -2.57 10.16
C ASP A 99 2.90 -2.99 10.05
N PHE A 100 2.32 -2.89 8.85
CA PHE A 100 0.93 -3.18 8.55
C PHE A 100 0.82 -4.46 7.71
N ASN A 101 0.61 -5.58 8.38
CA ASN A 101 0.57 -6.93 7.80
C ASN A 101 -0.85 -7.49 7.58
N ASP A 102 -1.87 -6.97 8.27
CA ASP A 102 -3.26 -7.36 8.01
C ASP A 102 -3.83 -6.72 6.75
N ALA A 103 -4.59 -7.53 6.01
CA ALA A 103 -4.34 -7.64 4.59
C ALA A 103 -4.87 -6.50 3.70
N PHE A 104 -5.79 -5.61 4.12
CA PHE A 104 -6.46 -4.77 3.10
C PHE A 104 -6.87 -3.35 3.50
N SER A 105 -7.09 -3.08 4.79
CA SER A 105 -7.33 -1.72 5.27
C SER A 105 -7.37 -1.72 6.79
N TRP A 106 -6.97 -0.61 7.38
CA TRP A 106 -7.02 -0.40 8.82
C TRP A 106 -7.95 0.74 9.18
N GLU A 107 -8.82 0.52 10.15
CA GLU A 107 -9.60 1.60 10.76
C GLU A 107 -8.78 2.28 11.87
N PHE A 108 -8.78 3.61 11.87
CA PHE A 108 -8.07 4.40 12.87
C PHE A 108 -8.76 5.75 13.16
N LYS A 109 -8.31 6.39 14.23
CA LYS A 109 -8.68 7.72 14.69
C LYS A 109 -7.49 8.39 15.39
N TYR A 110 -7.67 9.66 15.70
CA TYR A 110 -6.79 10.40 16.58
C TYR A 110 -7.41 10.56 17.96
N VAL A 111 -6.58 10.37 18.98
CA VAL A 111 -6.91 10.61 20.38
C VAL A 111 -6.14 11.83 20.85
N ILE A 112 -6.84 12.78 21.44
CA ILE A 112 -6.27 14.01 21.99
C ILE A 112 -6.36 13.94 23.52
N ASN A 113 -5.27 14.30 24.19
CA ASN A 113 -5.14 14.30 25.65
C ASN A 113 -5.61 12.98 26.29
N ASN A 114 -5.36 11.87 25.60
CA ASN A 114 -5.73 10.50 25.96
C ASN A 114 -7.24 10.24 26.19
N ALA A 115 -8.11 11.22 25.93
CA ALA A 115 -9.53 11.16 26.33
C ALA A 115 -10.53 11.60 25.24
N TYR A 116 -10.08 12.35 24.23
CA TYR A 116 -10.95 12.95 23.21
C TYR A 116 -10.69 12.37 21.83
N TRP A 117 -11.72 11.83 21.20
CA TRP A 117 -11.64 11.35 19.83
C TRP A 117 -11.85 12.49 18.84
N ALA A 118 -10.92 12.66 17.91
CA ALA A 118 -11.15 13.51 16.73
C ALA A 118 -12.18 12.84 15.81
N GLU A 119 -13.34 13.46 15.61
CA GLU A 119 -14.40 12.87 14.80
C GLU A 119 -14.25 13.26 13.32
N PRO A 120 -13.98 12.30 12.42
CA PRO A 120 -13.95 12.58 10.99
C PRO A 120 -15.36 12.94 10.48
N SER A 121 -15.40 13.70 9.39
CA SER A 121 -16.62 14.16 8.76
C SER A 121 -17.24 13.06 7.90
N ARG A 122 -18.58 13.02 7.84
CA ARG A 122 -19.30 12.11 6.91
C ARG A 122 -18.97 12.32 5.44
N LYS A 123 -18.36 13.46 5.11
CA LYS A 123 -17.96 13.84 3.76
C LYS A 123 -16.54 13.39 3.40
N ASP A 124 -15.74 12.93 4.36
CA ASP A 124 -14.36 12.52 4.12
C ASP A 124 -14.31 11.28 3.19
N ALA A 125 -13.24 11.13 2.41
CA ALA A 125 -13.12 10.11 1.35
C ALA A 125 -13.03 8.68 1.89
N ASN A 126 -12.38 8.53 3.04
CA ASN A 126 -11.96 7.27 3.61
C ASN A 126 -12.60 7.02 4.97
N ILE A 127 -13.92 7.14 5.08
CA ILE A 127 -14.60 6.86 6.34
C ILE A 127 -15.12 5.44 6.45
N ALA A 128 -15.14 4.93 7.67
CA ALA A 128 -15.86 3.73 8.07
C ALA A 128 -16.84 4.07 9.18
N LYS A 129 -17.99 3.39 9.24
CA LYS A 129 -18.89 3.52 10.39
C LYS A 129 -18.36 2.68 11.54
N ALA A 130 -18.05 3.34 12.66
CA ALA A 130 -17.46 2.68 13.83
C ALA A 130 -18.40 1.57 14.36
N LYS A 131 -17.81 0.49 14.89
CA LYS A 131 -18.54 -0.66 15.44
C LYS A 131 -18.15 -0.88 16.90
N LYS A 132 -19.11 -1.28 17.72
CA LYS A 132 -18.90 -1.80 19.09
C LYS A 132 -19.62 -3.14 19.19
N ASN A 133 -18.90 -4.20 19.57
CA ASN A 133 -19.41 -5.58 19.64
C ASN A 133 -20.12 -5.99 18.33
N GLY A 134 -19.50 -5.70 17.18
CA GLY A 134 -20.05 -5.98 15.84
C GLY A 134 -21.19 -5.05 15.39
N LYS A 135 -21.77 -4.21 16.27
CA LYS A 135 -22.88 -3.31 15.93
C LYS A 135 -22.38 -1.92 15.55
N LYS A 136 -22.87 -1.41 14.41
CA LYS A 136 -22.58 -0.05 13.92
C LYS A 136 -23.10 0.99 14.91
N ILE A 137 -22.23 1.90 15.35
CA ILE A 137 -22.60 2.99 16.24
C ILE A 137 -23.18 4.14 15.41
N ARG A 138 -24.26 4.76 15.89
CA ARG A 138 -24.93 5.85 15.15
C ARG A 138 -24.08 7.11 15.18
N GLY A 139 -23.64 7.54 14.00
CA GLY A 139 -23.02 8.85 13.81
C GLY A 139 -21.57 8.96 14.29
N ILE A 140 -20.90 7.84 14.56
CA ILE A 140 -19.47 7.77 14.87
C ILE A 140 -18.77 7.08 13.71
N TYR A 141 -17.65 7.66 13.27
CA TYR A 141 -16.93 7.23 12.08
C TYR A 141 -15.43 7.11 12.37
N ASN A 142 -14.78 6.11 11.81
CA ASN A 142 -13.32 5.97 11.80
C ASN A 142 -12.80 6.41 10.43
N LEU A 143 -11.50 6.67 10.33
CA LEU A 143 -10.79 6.77 9.07
C LEU A 143 -10.31 5.37 8.64
N LYS A 144 -10.23 5.14 7.32
CA LYS A 144 -9.65 3.96 6.70
C LYS A 144 -8.30 4.30 6.10
N MET A 145 -7.32 3.47 6.36
CA MET A 145 -6.02 3.47 5.72
C MET A 145 -5.93 2.34 4.70
N TYR A 146 -5.40 2.64 3.52
CA TYR A 146 -5.14 1.71 2.43
C TYR A 146 -3.64 1.77 2.11
N THR A 147 -3.03 0.62 1.87
CA THR A 147 -1.58 0.53 1.55
C THR A 147 -1.31 0.63 0.06
N ALA A 148 -2.32 0.39 -0.78
CA ALA A 148 -2.26 0.74 -2.20
C ALA A 148 -2.62 2.22 -2.39
N TYR A 149 -1.89 2.92 -3.25
CA TYR A 149 -2.13 4.34 -3.52
C TYR A 149 -1.69 4.72 -4.94
N PRO A 150 -2.35 5.69 -5.60
CA PRO A 150 -1.91 6.14 -6.91
C PRO A 150 -0.52 6.77 -6.88
N SER A 151 0.31 6.40 -7.86
CA SER A 151 1.67 6.89 -8.03
C SER A 151 2.03 6.81 -9.50
N GLU A 152 2.58 7.89 -10.07
CA GLU A 152 3.07 7.88 -11.46
C GLU A 152 4.22 6.87 -11.66
N MET A 153 4.98 6.60 -10.60
CA MET A 153 6.08 5.62 -10.59
C MET A 153 5.66 4.29 -9.94
N GLY A 154 4.37 4.03 -9.79
CA GLY A 154 3.86 2.82 -9.15
C GLY A 154 4.25 1.54 -9.89
N ASN A 155 4.25 0.42 -9.18
CA ASN A 155 4.60 -0.90 -9.71
C ASN A 155 3.42 -1.68 -10.32
N ALA A 156 2.18 -1.18 -10.23
CA ALA A 156 0.99 -1.84 -10.75
C ALA A 156 0.26 -0.96 -11.77
N TYR A 157 0.16 -1.42 -13.02
CA TYR A 157 -0.42 -0.68 -14.14
C TYR A 157 -1.75 -1.31 -14.57
N PHE A 158 -2.85 -0.61 -14.30
CA PHE A 158 -4.19 -1.05 -14.69
C PHE A 158 -4.63 -0.32 -15.94
N LYS A 159 -5.08 -1.07 -16.96
CA LYS A 159 -5.50 -0.53 -18.25
C LYS A 159 -6.80 -1.16 -18.70
N LEU A 160 -7.81 -0.33 -18.96
CA LEU A 160 -9.05 -0.74 -19.59
C LEU A 160 -9.13 -0.11 -20.99
N LYS A 161 -8.79 -0.88 -22.01
CA LYS A 161 -8.84 -0.44 -23.41
C LYS A 161 -10.30 -0.26 -23.87
N GLY A 162 -10.60 0.84 -24.57
CA GLY A 162 -11.94 1.16 -25.06
C GLY A 162 -12.77 1.98 -24.07
N PHE A 163 -14.10 1.78 -24.07
CA PHE A 163 -15.03 2.50 -23.18
C PHE A 163 -14.87 4.04 -23.23
N LYS A 164 -14.60 4.59 -24.42
CA LYS A 164 -14.32 6.02 -24.61
C LYS A 164 -15.54 6.90 -24.32
N ASP A 165 -16.75 6.36 -24.40
CA ASP A 165 -17.98 7.09 -24.07
C ASP A 165 -18.35 7.02 -22.59
N ALA A 166 -17.63 6.21 -21.79
CA ALA A 166 -17.86 6.13 -20.36
C ALA A 166 -17.59 7.48 -19.68
N LYS A 167 -18.34 7.74 -18.62
CA LYS A 167 -18.21 8.97 -17.80
C LYS A 167 -17.31 8.73 -16.59
N LYS A 168 -17.40 7.55 -15.98
CA LYS A 168 -16.62 7.18 -14.79
C LYS A 168 -16.18 5.72 -14.91
N VAL A 169 -14.89 5.50 -14.69
CA VAL A 169 -14.33 4.15 -14.48
C VAL A 169 -13.63 4.13 -13.13
N ILE A 170 -13.96 3.15 -12.29
CA ILE A 170 -13.31 2.92 -11.00
C ILE A 170 -12.61 1.56 -11.03
N LEU A 171 -11.41 1.51 -10.46
CA LEU A 171 -10.71 0.27 -10.12
C LEU A 171 -11.08 -0.14 -8.69
N ALA A 172 -11.63 -1.34 -8.53
CA ALA A 172 -11.99 -1.89 -7.22
C ALA A 172 -11.35 -3.27 -7.05
N GLY A 173 -10.83 -3.55 -5.87
CA GLY A 173 -10.18 -4.83 -5.62
C GLY A 173 -9.88 -5.09 -4.15
N SER A 174 -9.31 -6.25 -3.89
CA SER A 174 -8.84 -6.67 -2.57
C SER A 174 -8.01 -5.58 -1.87
N PHE A 175 -7.05 -4.96 -2.55
CA PHE A 175 -6.18 -3.87 -2.06
C PHE A 175 -6.89 -2.60 -1.58
N ASN A 176 -8.16 -2.37 -1.94
CA ASN A 176 -8.96 -1.26 -1.43
C ASN A 176 -10.28 -1.70 -0.79
N LYS A 177 -10.40 -3.00 -0.45
CA LYS A 177 -11.63 -3.64 0.04
C LYS A 177 -12.84 -3.36 -0.86
N TRP A 178 -12.65 -3.47 -2.18
CA TRP A 178 -13.68 -3.30 -3.19
C TRP A 178 -14.39 -1.94 -3.11
N ASN A 179 -13.64 -0.88 -2.77
CA ASN A 179 -14.21 0.47 -2.64
C ASN A 179 -14.59 1.01 -4.04
N GLU A 180 -15.86 1.37 -4.19
CA GLU A 180 -16.46 1.80 -5.47
C GLU A 180 -16.21 3.27 -5.83
N ASP A 181 -15.50 4.03 -4.99
CA ASP A 181 -15.31 5.48 -5.20
C ASP A 181 -13.86 5.92 -5.13
N LEU A 182 -12.96 5.09 -4.59
CA LEU A 182 -11.62 5.55 -4.22
C LEU A 182 -10.68 5.72 -5.42
N PHE A 183 -10.58 4.71 -6.28
CA PHE A 183 -9.60 4.66 -7.36
C PHE A 183 -10.26 4.89 -8.71
N GLN A 184 -10.75 6.13 -8.91
CA GLN A 184 -11.20 6.56 -10.22
C GLN A 184 -10.02 6.58 -11.21
N MET A 185 -10.20 5.95 -12.37
CA MET A 185 -9.17 5.86 -13.41
C MET A 185 -9.14 7.13 -14.28
N ASN A 186 -7.98 7.39 -14.88
CA ASN A 186 -7.77 8.51 -15.79
C ASN A 186 -8.17 8.12 -17.21
N LYS A 187 -8.94 8.98 -17.88
CA LYS A 187 -9.32 8.79 -19.28
C LYS A 187 -8.15 9.15 -20.20
N THR A 188 -7.88 8.30 -21.20
CA THR A 188 -6.84 8.47 -22.21
C THR A 188 -7.42 8.31 -23.61
N ASP A 189 -6.61 8.56 -24.64
CA ASP A 189 -7.02 8.37 -26.04
C ASP A 189 -7.36 6.91 -26.38
N PHE A 190 -6.86 5.95 -25.60
CA PHE A 190 -7.01 4.51 -25.85
C PHE A 190 -7.97 3.82 -24.88
N GLY A 191 -8.39 4.51 -23.81
CA GLY A 191 -9.33 3.99 -22.82
C GLY A 191 -9.12 4.62 -21.45
N TRP A 192 -8.88 3.78 -20.44
CA TRP A 192 -8.71 4.23 -19.05
C TRP A 192 -7.46 3.61 -18.44
N GLU A 193 -6.70 4.40 -17.70
CA GLU A 193 -5.46 3.96 -17.06
C GLU A 193 -5.38 4.45 -15.61
N LEU A 194 -4.78 3.63 -14.75
CA LEU A 194 -4.42 4.01 -13.40
C LEU A 194 -3.16 3.23 -12.97
N THR A 195 -2.17 3.96 -12.46
CA THR A 195 -0.96 3.37 -11.88
C THR A 195 -1.03 3.45 -10.37
N LEU A 196 -0.85 2.32 -9.70
CA LEU A 196 -0.80 2.22 -8.25
C LEU A 196 0.58 1.77 -7.81
N GLN A 197 1.04 2.28 -6.66
CA GLN A 197 2.04 1.61 -5.86
C GLN A 197 1.34 0.61 -4.95
N MET A 198 1.76 -0.65 -4.99
CA MET A 198 1.18 -1.77 -4.26
C MET A 198 2.27 -2.63 -3.64
N LYS A 199 1.99 -3.25 -2.49
CA LYS A 199 2.88 -4.25 -1.92
C LYS A 199 2.94 -5.50 -2.79
N PRO A 200 4.01 -6.30 -2.70
CA PRO A 200 4.01 -7.63 -3.29
C PRO A 200 2.91 -8.49 -2.65
N ASP A 201 2.00 -9.00 -3.48
CA ASP A 201 0.93 -9.94 -3.11
C ASP A 201 0.15 -10.32 -4.37
N ILE A 202 -0.76 -11.28 -4.25
CA ILE A 202 -1.71 -11.65 -5.29
C ILE A 202 -3.04 -10.96 -5.00
N TYR A 203 -3.45 -10.07 -5.89
CA TYR A 203 -4.66 -9.28 -5.74
C TYR A 203 -5.73 -9.67 -6.74
N GLN A 204 -6.98 -9.69 -6.26
CA GLN A 204 -8.17 -9.74 -7.11
C GLN A 204 -8.71 -8.32 -7.36
N TYR A 205 -9.14 -8.03 -8.59
CA TYR A 205 -9.72 -6.75 -8.98
C TYR A 205 -10.79 -6.86 -10.08
N ARG A 206 -11.58 -5.79 -10.21
CA ARG A 206 -12.56 -5.54 -11.27
C ARG A 206 -12.63 -4.05 -11.59
N PHE A 207 -13.21 -3.71 -12.74
CA PHE A 207 -13.58 -2.35 -13.10
C PHE A 207 -15.06 -2.10 -12.85
N ILE A 208 -15.40 -0.86 -12.50
CA ILE A 208 -16.78 -0.37 -12.45
C ILE A 208 -16.90 0.71 -13.52
N VAL A 209 -17.55 0.40 -14.64
CA VAL A 209 -17.75 1.31 -15.76
C VAL A 209 -19.17 1.84 -15.73
N ASP A 210 -19.33 3.15 -15.45
CA ASP A 210 -20.64 3.80 -15.29
C ASP A 210 -21.60 3.03 -14.38
N GLY A 211 -21.08 2.51 -13.26
CA GLY A 211 -21.83 1.76 -12.26
C GLY A 211 -21.98 0.26 -12.55
N LYS A 212 -21.44 -0.26 -13.65
CA LYS A 212 -21.49 -1.68 -14.01
C LYS A 212 -20.16 -2.36 -13.72
N TRP A 213 -20.20 -3.40 -12.90
CA TRP A 213 -19.06 -4.25 -12.60
C TRP A 213 -18.67 -5.09 -13.82
N MET A 214 -17.38 -5.18 -14.08
CA MET A 214 -16.81 -6.07 -15.10
C MET A 214 -15.38 -6.46 -14.73
N GLU A 215 -14.98 -7.68 -15.07
CA GLU A 215 -13.59 -8.10 -15.06
C GLU A 215 -12.78 -7.32 -16.11
N ASP A 216 -11.45 -7.41 -16.02
CA ASP A 216 -10.57 -6.94 -17.08
C ASP A 216 -10.64 -7.89 -18.29
N PRO A 217 -11.18 -7.46 -19.44
CA PRO A 217 -11.35 -8.32 -20.60
C PRO A 217 -10.01 -8.69 -21.27
N HIS A 218 -8.91 -8.03 -20.92
CA HIS A 218 -7.57 -8.29 -21.46
C HIS A 218 -6.68 -9.06 -20.47
N ASN A 219 -7.13 -9.33 -19.25
CA ASN A 219 -6.39 -10.13 -18.29
C ASN A 219 -6.83 -11.60 -18.37
N PRO A 220 -5.96 -12.52 -18.84
CA PRO A 220 -6.31 -13.95 -18.89
C PRO A 220 -6.38 -14.60 -17.50
N ASN A 221 -5.68 -14.03 -16.50
CA ASN A 221 -5.65 -14.56 -15.15
C ASN A 221 -6.88 -14.08 -14.39
N LYS A 222 -7.73 -15.03 -14.00
CA LYS A 222 -8.99 -14.75 -13.30
C LYS A 222 -9.41 -15.91 -12.40
N THR A 223 -10.21 -15.60 -11.40
CA THR A 223 -10.78 -16.56 -10.44
C THR A 223 -12.29 -16.36 -10.36
N PRO A 224 -13.10 -17.44 -10.21
CA PRO A 224 -14.53 -17.30 -9.97
C PRO A 224 -14.79 -16.52 -8.68
N ASN A 225 -15.89 -15.76 -8.66
CA ASN A 225 -16.37 -15.03 -7.49
C ASN A 225 -17.73 -15.55 -7.00
N GLU A 226 -18.19 -15.00 -5.87
CA GLU A 226 -19.44 -15.37 -5.19
C GLU A 226 -20.72 -15.08 -6.00
N PHE A 227 -20.60 -14.36 -7.12
CA PHE A 227 -21.71 -13.99 -8.01
C PHE A 227 -21.77 -14.84 -9.28
N HIS A 228 -21.01 -15.93 -9.36
CA HIS A 228 -20.86 -16.76 -10.57
C HIS A 228 -20.27 -15.99 -11.77
N GLU A 229 -19.53 -14.93 -11.48
CA GLU A 229 -18.72 -14.17 -12.43
C GLU A 229 -17.23 -14.40 -12.12
N TYR A 230 -16.35 -13.58 -12.68
CA TYR A 230 -14.92 -13.66 -12.46
C TYR A 230 -14.34 -12.36 -11.90
N ASN A 231 -13.35 -12.48 -11.02
CA ASN A 231 -12.43 -11.41 -10.66
C ASN A 231 -11.14 -11.60 -11.46
N SER A 232 -10.58 -10.51 -12.00
CA SER A 232 -9.24 -10.53 -12.59
C SER A 232 -8.19 -10.63 -11.48
N VAL A 233 -7.09 -11.31 -11.77
CA VAL A 233 -6.00 -11.55 -10.82
C VAL A 233 -4.73 -10.87 -11.33
N ILE A 234 -4.06 -10.13 -10.43
CA ILE A 234 -2.75 -9.54 -10.67
C ILE A 234 -1.80 -9.98 -9.56
N ASP A 235 -0.61 -10.44 -9.94
CA ASP A 235 0.46 -10.82 -9.02
C ASP A 235 1.52 -9.71 -9.03
N ILE A 236 1.64 -9.01 -7.89
CA ILE A 236 2.66 -7.99 -7.69
C ILE A 236 3.85 -8.68 -7.03
N GLN A 237 4.99 -8.65 -7.70
CA GLN A 237 6.20 -9.36 -7.29
C GLN A 237 7.34 -8.40 -6.95
N GLU A 238 8.19 -8.79 -6.02
CA GLU A 238 9.44 -8.11 -5.67
C GLU A 238 10.64 -8.93 -6.14
N TYR A 239 11.58 -8.28 -6.82
CA TYR A 239 12.84 -8.92 -7.19
C TYR A 239 13.74 -9.08 -5.96
N THR A 240 13.82 -10.31 -5.46
CA THR A 240 14.63 -10.68 -4.30
C THR A 240 15.95 -11.28 -4.75
N THR A 241 17.07 -10.76 -4.24
CA THR A 241 18.40 -11.36 -4.42
C THR A 241 18.75 -12.22 -3.22
N PHE A 242 18.89 -13.53 -3.47
CA PHE A 242 19.48 -14.46 -2.52
C PHE A 242 20.99 -14.46 -2.71
N ALA A 243 21.73 -14.31 -1.62
CA ALA A 243 23.19 -14.30 -1.62
C ALA A 243 23.71 -15.35 -0.65
N LEU A 244 24.71 -16.12 -1.09
CA LEU A 244 25.51 -17.00 -0.24
C LEU A 244 26.93 -16.45 -0.23
N VAL A 245 27.37 -15.89 0.90
CA VAL A 245 28.71 -15.32 1.05
C VAL A 245 29.76 -16.44 1.17
N GLY A 246 30.89 -16.26 0.49
CA GLY A 246 32.02 -17.21 0.50
C GLY A 246 31.90 -18.35 -0.50
N TYR A 247 32.40 -19.53 -0.12
CA TYR A 247 32.48 -20.71 -1.00
C TYR A 247 33.19 -20.46 -2.34
N PRO A 248 34.42 -19.86 -2.33
CA PRO A 248 35.15 -19.53 -3.56
C PRO A 248 35.61 -20.76 -4.33
N GLU A 249 35.74 -21.92 -3.67
CA GLU A 249 36.14 -23.19 -4.32
C GLU A 249 34.94 -24.00 -4.82
N ALA A 250 33.70 -23.60 -4.52
CA ALA A 250 32.53 -24.31 -5.00
C ALA A 250 32.43 -24.26 -6.53
N LYS A 251 31.94 -25.35 -7.12
CA LYS A 251 31.79 -25.49 -8.57
C LYS A 251 30.36 -25.19 -9.01
N LYS A 252 29.37 -25.60 -8.22
CA LYS A 252 27.94 -25.39 -8.46
C LYS A 252 27.26 -24.99 -7.16
N VAL A 253 26.55 -23.87 -7.19
CA VAL A 253 25.62 -23.49 -6.12
C VAL A 253 24.23 -23.30 -6.72
N ILE A 254 23.21 -23.81 -6.05
CA ILE A 254 21.82 -23.81 -6.51
C ILE A 254 20.94 -23.29 -5.39
N LEU A 255 20.02 -22.39 -5.73
CA LEU A 255 18.97 -21.94 -4.85
C LEU A 255 17.77 -22.89 -4.97
N ALA A 256 17.29 -23.45 -3.86
CA ALA A 256 16.12 -24.31 -3.84
C ALA A 256 15.17 -23.85 -2.72
N GLY A 257 13.87 -23.82 -3.01
CA GLY A 257 12.89 -23.33 -2.05
C GLY A 257 11.44 -23.54 -2.48
N SER A 258 10.50 -22.98 -1.71
CA SER A 258 9.06 -23.09 -1.95
C SER A 258 8.65 -22.56 -3.34
N PHE A 259 9.33 -21.54 -3.83
CA PHE A 259 9.04 -20.88 -5.11
C PHE A 259 9.47 -21.68 -6.36
N ASN A 260 10.26 -22.74 -6.21
CA ASN A 260 10.66 -23.62 -7.31
C ASN A 260 10.46 -25.10 -6.97
N ASN A 261 9.56 -25.40 -6.03
CA ASN A 261 9.28 -26.75 -5.57
C ASN A 261 10.55 -27.52 -5.16
N TRP A 262 11.48 -26.85 -4.50
CA TRP A 262 12.76 -27.44 -4.04
C TRP A 262 13.62 -28.06 -5.15
N SER A 263 13.52 -27.53 -6.37
CA SER A 263 14.26 -28.03 -7.53
C SER A 263 15.78 -27.97 -7.32
N GLU A 264 16.45 -29.08 -7.62
CA GLU A 264 17.91 -29.22 -7.52
C GLU A 264 18.66 -28.76 -8.77
N ASP A 265 17.97 -28.23 -9.79
CA ASP A 265 18.61 -27.91 -11.07
C ASP A 265 18.22 -26.58 -11.70
N ASP A 266 17.10 -25.97 -11.29
CA ASP A 266 16.57 -24.77 -11.96
C ASP A 266 17.40 -23.52 -11.68
N PHE A 267 17.59 -23.16 -10.41
CA PHE A 267 18.10 -21.84 -10.03
C PHE A 267 19.59 -21.90 -9.67
N LYS A 268 20.42 -22.22 -10.68
CA LYS A 268 21.89 -22.20 -10.56
C LYS A 268 22.36 -20.76 -10.30
N MET A 269 23.03 -20.55 -9.17
CA MET A 269 23.50 -19.23 -8.73
C MET A 269 24.71 -18.77 -9.53
N LYS A 270 24.83 -17.45 -9.71
CA LYS A 270 25.97 -16.80 -10.35
C LYS A 270 27.06 -16.54 -9.33
N LYS A 271 28.27 -17.03 -9.60
CA LYS A 271 29.47 -16.72 -8.79
C LYS A 271 29.87 -15.25 -8.94
N THR A 272 30.23 -14.62 -7.82
CA THR A 272 30.73 -13.24 -7.72
C THR A 272 32.09 -13.23 -7.01
N THR A 273 32.66 -12.05 -6.77
CA THR A 273 33.89 -11.88 -5.98
C THR A 273 33.73 -12.34 -4.53
N ASP A 274 32.56 -12.13 -3.95
CA ASP A 274 32.30 -12.30 -2.53
C ASP A 274 31.43 -13.54 -2.22
N GLY A 275 30.92 -14.23 -3.24
CA GLY A 275 30.13 -15.45 -3.07
C GLY A 275 29.28 -15.81 -4.28
N TRP A 276 28.01 -16.09 -4.06
CA TRP A 276 27.07 -16.56 -5.07
C TRP A 276 25.74 -15.81 -4.94
N VAL A 277 25.16 -15.41 -6.07
CA VAL A 277 23.89 -14.66 -6.08
C VAL A 277 22.89 -15.22 -7.08
N TYR A 278 21.60 -15.12 -6.75
CA TYR A 278 20.51 -15.38 -7.69
C TYR A 278 19.34 -14.44 -7.38
N THR A 279 18.79 -13.79 -8.41
CA THR A 279 17.69 -12.83 -8.26
C THR A 279 16.43 -13.39 -8.91
N ILE A 280 15.33 -13.45 -8.16
CA ILE A 280 14.03 -13.92 -8.64
C ILE A 280 12.91 -12.98 -8.22
N PRO A 281 11.88 -12.80 -9.06
CA PRO A 281 10.66 -12.14 -8.62
C PRO A 281 9.86 -13.09 -7.71
N LEU A 282 9.41 -12.59 -6.55
CA LEU A 282 8.60 -13.34 -5.60
C LEU A 282 7.35 -12.54 -5.22
N SER A 283 6.21 -13.23 -5.15
CA SER A 283 5.00 -12.68 -4.53
C SER A 283 5.20 -12.49 -3.03
N GLY A 284 4.37 -11.63 -2.42
CA GLY A 284 4.36 -11.40 -0.99
C GLY A 284 4.20 -12.67 -0.15
N GLY A 285 4.77 -12.65 1.05
CA GLY A 285 4.62 -13.71 2.03
C GLY A 285 5.92 -14.44 2.38
N LYS A 286 5.74 -15.58 3.05
CA LYS A 286 6.83 -16.38 3.61
C LYS A 286 7.33 -17.40 2.60
N HIS A 287 8.63 -17.38 2.33
CA HIS A 287 9.31 -18.31 1.45
C HIS A 287 10.39 -19.08 2.20
N HIS A 288 10.34 -20.40 2.12
CA HIS A 288 11.40 -21.28 2.67
C HIS A 288 12.43 -21.57 1.60
N TYR A 289 13.71 -21.58 1.97
CA TYR A 289 14.80 -21.87 1.04
C TYR A 289 16.02 -22.52 1.70
N LYS A 290 16.88 -23.09 0.85
CA LYS A 290 18.23 -23.60 1.12
C LYS A 290 19.14 -23.35 -0.08
N PHE A 291 20.43 -23.56 0.15
CA PHE A 291 21.42 -23.67 -0.91
C PHE A 291 21.87 -25.12 -1.08
N ILE A 292 22.18 -25.51 -2.32
CA ILE A 292 22.85 -26.76 -2.64
C ILE A 292 24.24 -26.42 -3.15
N VAL A 293 25.27 -26.65 -2.33
CA VAL A 293 26.67 -26.36 -2.66
C VAL A 293 27.37 -27.68 -3.02
N ASP A 294 27.74 -27.84 -4.29
CA ASP A 294 28.35 -29.07 -4.83
C ASP A 294 27.61 -30.35 -4.41
N GLY A 295 26.27 -30.32 -4.49
CA GLY A 295 25.38 -31.43 -4.14
C GLY A 295 25.04 -31.55 -2.64
N LYS A 296 25.54 -30.66 -1.79
CA LYS A 296 25.24 -30.66 -0.34
C LYS A 296 24.24 -29.57 0.01
N TRP A 297 23.11 -29.99 0.55
CA TRP A 297 22.08 -29.09 1.09
C TRP A 297 22.57 -28.38 2.35
N MET A 298 22.34 -27.08 2.42
CA MET A 298 22.64 -26.26 3.60
C MET A 298 21.66 -25.09 3.73
N THR A 299 21.34 -24.72 4.97
CA THR A 299 20.67 -23.46 5.27
C THR A 299 21.60 -22.29 4.99
N ASP A 300 21.02 -21.13 4.70
CA ASP A 300 21.76 -19.88 4.65
C ASP A 300 22.46 -19.61 6.00
N PRO A 301 23.81 -19.54 6.04
CA PRO A 301 24.56 -19.26 7.25
C PRO A 301 24.31 -17.87 7.81
N ASP A 302 24.03 -16.90 6.94
CA ASP A 302 23.89 -15.48 7.29
C ASP A 302 22.44 -15.11 7.64
N ASN A 303 21.49 -16.01 7.35
CA ASN A 303 20.09 -15.83 7.75
C ASN A 303 19.79 -16.49 9.12
N PRO A 304 19.55 -15.69 10.18
CA PRO A 304 19.21 -16.22 11.49
C PRO A 304 17.76 -16.73 11.56
N VAL A 305 16.89 -16.35 10.63
CA VAL A 305 15.47 -16.73 10.63
C VAL A 305 15.32 -18.10 9.99
N ARG A 306 14.94 -19.08 10.81
CA ARG A 306 14.85 -20.49 10.43
C ARG A 306 13.58 -21.11 10.98
N GLU A 307 13.03 -22.05 10.23
CA GLU A 307 11.83 -22.80 10.62
C GLU A 307 12.00 -24.28 10.31
N TYR A 308 11.35 -25.12 11.12
CA TYR A 308 11.23 -26.56 10.86
C TYR A 308 10.09 -26.83 9.87
N ASP A 309 10.28 -27.78 8.96
CA ASP A 309 9.27 -28.19 7.98
C ASP A 309 8.25 -29.22 8.51
N GLY A 310 8.39 -29.66 9.76
CA GLY A 310 7.56 -30.70 10.36
C GLY A 310 8.00 -32.13 10.03
N GLU A 311 8.91 -32.31 9.07
CA GLU A 311 9.55 -33.58 8.72
C GLU A 311 10.94 -33.73 9.36
N GLY A 312 11.36 -32.72 10.13
CA GLY A 312 12.60 -32.71 10.89
C GLY A 312 13.74 -31.95 10.22
N HIS A 313 13.51 -31.35 9.04
CA HIS A 313 14.50 -30.49 8.42
C HIS A 313 14.29 -29.03 8.82
N ILE A 314 15.40 -28.30 8.86
CA ILE A 314 15.42 -26.86 9.12
C ILE A 314 15.66 -26.13 7.80
N ASN A 315 14.86 -25.10 7.54
CA ASN A 315 14.90 -24.25 6.35
C ASN A 315 15.22 -22.80 6.75
N SER A 316 15.91 -22.06 5.88
CA SER A 316 16.01 -20.61 6.02
C SER A 316 14.72 -19.98 5.52
N VAL A 317 14.33 -18.85 6.12
CA VAL A 317 13.08 -18.16 5.81
C VAL A 317 13.35 -16.76 5.30
N TYR A 318 12.77 -16.44 4.15
CA TYR A 318 12.73 -15.10 3.60
C TYR A 318 11.28 -14.60 3.59
N MET A 319 11.06 -13.36 4.03
CA MET A 319 9.74 -12.74 4.04
C MET A 319 9.72 -11.58 3.05
N VAL A 320 8.92 -11.70 2.00
CA VAL A 320 8.62 -10.62 1.05
C VAL A 320 7.45 -9.81 1.62
N LYS A 321 7.57 -8.48 1.73
CA LYS A 321 6.65 -7.64 2.54
C LYS A 321 6.08 -6.42 1.83
#